data_AF-A0A7L0WCH2-F1
#
_entry.id   AF-A0A7L0WCH2-F1
#
_cell.length_a   1.000
_cell.length_b   1.000
_cell.length_c   1.000
_cell.angle_alpha   90.00
_cell.angle_beta   90.00
_cell.angle_gamma   90.00
#
_symmetry.space_group_name_H-M   'P 1'
#
loop_
_entity.id
_entity.type
_entity.pdbx_description
1 polymer ?
#
loop_
_entity_poly.entity_id
_entity_poly.type
_entity_poly.pdbx_seq_one_letter_code
_entity_poly.pdbx_strand_id
1 'polypeptide(L)' 'MVIVEVSLLSGFDLTPGSRMLLERKTIVKKIEVKADVVYIYLDKLNDESQTFILQLEQIIEIKNLKPAAIKVYDYYQP' A
#
# COMPACT_ATOMS: atom_id res chain seq x y z
N MET A 1 -8.93 1.61 -13.72
CA MET A 1 -8.85 1.28 -12.26
C MET A 1 -7.41 0.97 -11.99
N VAL A 2 -6.81 1.52 -10.95
CA VAL A 2 -5.37 1.42 -10.71
C VAL A 2 -5.14 0.57 -9.48
N ILE A 3 -4.15 -0.30 -9.51
CA ILE A 3 -3.65 -1.02 -8.34
C ILE A 3 -2.32 -0.40 -7.93
N VAL A 4 -2.22 -0.07 -6.64
CA VAL A 4 -0.93 0.16 -5.98
C VAL A 4 -0.62 -1.07 -5.15
N GLU A 5 0.43 -1.79 -5.53
CA GLU A 5 0.96 -2.95 -4.83
C GLU A 5 2.17 -2.50 -4.01
N VAL A 6 2.04 -2.54 -2.68
CA VAL A 6 3.08 -2.14 -1.74
C VAL A 6 3.60 -3.39 -1.06
N SER A 7 4.84 -3.80 -1.39
CA SER A 7 5.54 -4.82 -0.62
C SER A 7 6.07 -4.20 0.67
N LEU A 8 5.76 -4.81 1.82
CA LEU A 8 6.26 -4.37 3.12
C LEU A 8 7.71 -4.79 3.31
N LEU A 9 8.43 -4.05 4.15
CA LEU A 9 9.76 -4.44 4.58
C LEU A 9 9.67 -5.68 5.47
N SER A 10 10.61 -6.62 5.32
CA SER A 10 10.67 -7.79 6.19
C SER A 10 10.78 -7.37 7.66
N GLY A 11 9.96 -7.98 8.52
CA GLY A 11 9.90 -7.65 9.94
C GLY A 11 8.97 -6.47 10.30
N PHE A 12 8.27 -5.91 9.32
CA PHE A 12 7.25 -4.87 9.52
C PHE A 12 5.85 -5.39 9.17
N ASP A 13 4.85 -4.85 9.86
CA ASP A 13 3.43 -5.06 9.56
C ASP A 13 2.71 -3.71 9.49
N LEU A 14 1.54 -3.69 8.86
CA LEU A 14 0.71 -2.51 8.73
C LEU A 14 0.00 -2.21 10.06
N THR A 15 0.11 -0.97 10.55
CA THR A 15 -0.62 -0.62 11.78
C THR A 15 -2.13 -0.59 11.52
N PRO A 16 -2.96 -0.91 12.52
CA PRO A 16 -4.41 -0.83 12.39
C PRO A 16 -4.91 0.56 11.94
N GLY A 17 -4.24 1.63 12.37
CA GLY A 17 -4.55 3.01 12.01
C GLY A 17 -4.30 3.35 10.54
N SER A 18 -3.31 2.69 9.91
CA SER A 18 -2.96 2.95 8.52
C SER A 18 -4.11 2.66 7.56
N ARG A 19 -4.88 1.59 7.81
CA ARG A 19 -6.02 1.24 6.98
C ARG A 19 -7.10 2.31 7.02
N MET A 20 -7.39 2.85 8.21
CA MET A 20 -8.36 3.94 8.38
C MET A 20 -7.92 5.21 7.63
N LEU A 21 -6.61 5.53 7.60
CA LEU A 21 -6.11 6.69 6.85
C LEU A 21 -6.31 6.56 5.34
N LEU A 22 -6.12 5.35 4.81
CA LEU A 22 -6.33 5.03 3.41
C LEU A 22 -7.82 5.03 3.03
N GLU A 23 -8.68 4.44 3.85
CA GLU A 23 -10.13 4.38 3.61
C GLU A 23 -10.80 5.76 3.63
N ARG A 24 -10.19 6.77 4.28
CA ARG A 24 -10.66 8.17 4.24
C ARG A 24 -10.48 8.84 2.88
N LYS A 25 -9.64 8.29 2.00
CA LYS A 25 -9.44 8.82 0.66
C LYS A 25 -10.56 8.33 -0.26
N THR A 26 -11.33 9.27 -0.81
CA THR A 26 -12.50 8.97 -1.66
C THR A 26 -12.19 8.17 -2.93
N ILE A 27 -10.96 8.25 -3.42
CA ILE A 27 -10.45 7.50 -4.57
C ILE A 27 -10.19 6.01 -4.24
N VAL A 28 -10.01 5.66 -2.97
CA VAL A 28 -9.71 4.29 -2.54
C VAL A 28 -11.00 3.48 -2.52
N LYS A 29 -11.08 2.50 -3.41
CA LYS A 29 -12.22 1.60 -3.56
C LYS A 29 -12.15 0.43 -2.58
N LYS A 30 -10.94 -0.12 -2.41
CA LYS A 30 -10.71 -1.31 -1.59
C LYS A 30 -9.25 -1.33 -1.13
N ILE A 31 -9.03 -1.92 0.04
CA ILE A 31 -7.71 -2.29 0.53
C ILE A 31 -7.73 -3.78 0.82
N GLU A 32 -6.70 -4.48 0.38
CA GLU A 32 -6.52 -5.90 0.62
C GLU A 32 -5.09 -6.16 1.08
N VAL A 33 -4.94 -6.84 2.21
CA VAL A 33 -3.64 -7.23 2.75
C VAL A 33 -3.51 -8.73 2.55
N LYS A 34 -2.47 -9.16 1.83
CA LYS A 34 -2.12 -10.57 1.66
C LYS A 34 -0.66 -10.77 2.02
N ALA A 35 -0.42 -11.60 3.03
CA ALA A 35 0.91 -11.81 3.59
C ALA A 35 1.58 -10.46 3.90
N ASP A 36 2.69 -10.15 3.24
CA ASP A 36 3.51 -8.94 3.35
C ASP A 36 3.23 -7.91 2.24
N VAL A 37 2.11 -8.03 1.52
CA VAL A 37 1.74 -7.13 0.44
C VAL A 37 0.40 -6.45 0.70
N VAL A 38 0.40 -5.12 0.58
CA VAL A 38 -0.80 -4.29 0.65
C VAL A 38 -1.21 -3.87 -0.76
N TYR A 39 -2.41 -4.27 -1.17
CA TYR A 39 -3.03 -3.86 -2.42
C TYR A 39 -4.03 -2.74 -2.15
N ILE A 40 -3.84 -1.61 -2.81
CA ILE A 40 -4.72 -0.45 -2.75
C ILE A 40 -5.37 -0.31 -4.13
N TYR A 41 -6.68 -0.50 -4.18
CA TYR A 41 -7.48 -0.38 -5.39
C TYR A 41 -8.02 1.04 -5.49
N LEU A 42 -7.63 1.75 -6.55
CA LEU A 42 -8.03 3.13 -6.82
C LEU A 42 -9.00 3.16 -8.00
N ASP A 43 -10.12 3.88 -7.86
CA ASP A 43 -11.14 3.94 -8.92
C ASP A 43 -10.56 4.51 -10.23
N LYS A 44 -9.95 5.69 -10.17
CA LYS A 44 -9.29 6.35 -11.30
C LYS A 44 -8.19 7.28 -10.81
N LEU A 45 -7.08 7.39 -11.54
CA LEU A 45 -6.12 8.46 -11.38
C LEU A 45 -6.31 9.50 -12.49
N ASN A 46 -6.02 10.75 -12.18
CA ASN A 46 -5.94 11.88 -13.11
C ASN A 46 -4.52 12.48 -13.03
N ASP A 47 -4.30 13.60 -13.70
CA ASP A 47 -2.99 14.28 -13.69
C ASP A 47 -2.66 14.94 -12.33
N GLU A 48 -3.57 14.86 -11.34
CA GLU A 48 -3.34 15.38 -10.01
C GLU A 48 -2.62 14.35 -9.14
N SER A 49 -1.53 14.79 -8.50
CA SER A 49 -0.76 13.95 -7.60
C SER A 49 -1.59 13.49 -6.40
N GLN A 50 -1.58 12.19 -6.14
CA GLN A 50 -2.25 11.60 -4.99
C GLN A 50 -1.22 11.14 -3.96
N THR A 51 -1.39 11.60 -2.71
CA THR A 51 -0.53 11.20 -1.59
C THR A 51 -1.30 10.31 -0.63
N PHE A 52 -0.71 9.16 -0.31
CA PHE A 52 -1.20 8.18 0.63
C PHE A 52 -0.17 8.00 1.75
N ILE A 53 -0.64 7.77 2.98
CA ILE A 53 0.22 7.56 4.14
C ILE A 53 -0.01 6.13 4.63
N LEU A 54 1.07 5.37 4.68
CA LEU A 54 1.08 4.05 5.30
C LEU A 54 1.93 4.13 6.57
N GLN A 55 1.39 3.59 7.66
CA GLN A 55 2.08 3.49 8.93
C GLN A 55 2.42 2.02 9.17
N LEU A 56 3.69 1.75 9.41
CA LEU A 56 4.20 0.40 9.68
C LEU A 56 4.69 0.30 11.11
N GLU A 57 4.46 -0.84 11.75
CA GLU A 57 5.11 -1.20 13.01
C GLU A 57 6.14 -2.29 12.78
N GLN A 58 7.24 -2.21 13.50
CA GLN A 58 8.28 -3.23 13.46
C GLN A 58 7.92 -4.35 14.44
N ILE A 59 7.66 -5.54 13.92
CA ILE A 59 7.37 -6.74 14.70
C ILE A 59 8.66 -7.50 15.05
N ILE A 60 9.63 -7.50 14.12
CA ILE A 60 10.88 -8.24 14.26
C ILE A 60 12.06 -7.37 13.82
N GLU A 61 13.13 -7.38 14.60
CA GLU A 61 14.37 -6.71 14.24
C GLU A 61 15.13 -7.48 13.14
N ILE A 62 15.34 -6.84 12.00
CA ILE A 62 16.11 -7.41 10.88
C ILE A 62 17.39 -6.57 10.70
N LYS A 63 18.55 -7.21 10.88
CA LYS A 63 19.86 -6.52 10.81
C LYS A 63 20.27 -6.05 9.41
N ASN A 64 19.79 -6.72 8.37
CA ASN A 64 20.14 -6.43 6.97
C ASN A 64 18.87 -6.15 6.15
N LEU A 65 18.17 -5.07 6.49
CA LEU A 65 16.97 -4.64 5.79
C LEU A 65 17.29 -4.33 4.32
N LYS A 66 16.50 -4.91 3.43
CA LYS A 66 16.57 -4.66 1.99
C LYS A 66 15.43 -3.72 1.57
N PRO A 67 15.61 -2.93 0.49
CA PRO A 67 14.51 -2.16 -0.07
C PRO A 67 13.35 -3.06 -0.48
N ALA A 68 12.12 -2.56 -0.32
CA ALA A 68 10.91 -3.19 -0.84
C ALA A 68 10.38 -2.39 -2.05
N ALA A 69 9.63 -3.05 -2.92
CA ALA A 69 9.11 -2.45 -4.13
C ALA A 69 7.70 -1.91 -3.95
N ILE A 70 7.39 -0.83 -4.67
CA ILE A 70 6.03 -0.35 -4.88
C ILE A 70 5.78 -0.41 -6.39
N LYS A 71 4.68 -1.03 -6.79
CA LYS A 71 4.24 -1.07 -8.19
C LYS A 71 2.92 -0.34 -8.33
N VAL A 72 2.78 0.38 -9.44
CA VAL A 72 1.54 1.06 -9.81
C VAL A 72 1.21 0.65 -11.23
N TYR A 73 0.03 0.08 -11.45
CA TYR A 73 -0.37 -0.44 -12.75
C TYR A 73 -1.88 -0.35 -12.96
N ASP A 74 -2.32 -0.31 -14.22
CA ASP A 74 -3.75 -0.36 -14.55
C ASP A 74 -4.26 -1.80 -14.40
N TYR A 75 -5.39 -1.96 -13.71
CA TYR A 75 -6.04 -3.23 -13.46
C TYR A 75 -6.34 -4.03 -14.74
N TYR A 76 -6.67 -3.34 -15.84
CA TYR A 76 -7.03 -3.96 -17.11
C TYR A 76 -5.85 -4.05 -18.08
N GLN A 77 -4.74 -3.37 -17.79
CA GLN A 77 -3.52 -3.36 -18.59
C GLN A 77 -2.32 -3.42 -17.64
N PRO A 78 -2.04 -4.61 -17.08
CA PRO A 78 -1.00 -4.80 -16.07
C PRO A 78 0.42 -4.65 -16.63
#